data_AF-A0A0K3BVJ9-F1
#
_entry.id   AF-A0A0K3BVJ9-F1
#
_cell.length_a   1.000
_cell.length_b   1.000
_cell.length_c   1.000
_cell.angle_alpha   90.00
_cell.angle_beta   90.00
_cell.angle_gamma   90.00
#
_symmetry.space_group_name_H-M   'P 1'
#
loop_
_entity.id
_entity.type
_entity.pdbx_description
1 polymer ?
#
loop_
_entity_poly.entity_id
_entity_poly.type
_entity_poly.pdbx_seq_one_letter_code
_entity_poly.pdbx_strand_id
1 'polypeptide(L)'
;MVGLDPFDLLPAAVPQFPGVYLATNTTQIVYVGMAGDRRGAGLRGRMTAYCTGKAAVSGLGRAVLDRALNDEDFVARRLAAVVAGQWLDAQGWAALAMREAGLSLCWATTSGRATAVDLEKHVLAALHEQHLWNLRRS
;
A
#
# COMPACT_ATOMS: atom_id res chain seq x y z
N MET A 1 25.46 -10.56 7.62
CA MET A 1 24.30 -10.04 8.36
C MET A 1 23.34 -9.46 7.33
N VAL A 2 22.30 -10.20 6.97
CA VAL A 2 21.32 -9.73 5.98
C VAL A 2 20.49 -8.64 6.68
N GLY A 3 20.61 -7.39 6.23
CA GLY A 3 19.77 -6.30 6.74
C GLY A 3 18.31 -6.60 6.42
N LEU A 4 17.41 -6.34 7.37
CA LEU A 4 15.98 -6.45 7.12
C LEU A 4 15.57 -5.43 6.06
N ASP A 5 14.80 -5.86 5.07
CA ASP A 5 14.25 -5.00 4.03
C ASP A 5 13.35 -3.92 4.68
N PRO A 6 13.47 -2.62 4.31
CA PRO A 6 12.61 -1.57 4.82
C PRO A 6 11.10 -1.88 4.74
N PHE A 7 10.68 -2.64 3.71
CA PHE A 7 9.31 -3.11 3.58
C PHE A 7 8.86 -4.00 4.75
N ASP A 8 9.74 -4.89 5.21
CA ASP A 8 9.45 -5.80 6.33
C ASP A 8 9.40 -5.06 7.68
N LEU A 9 10.10 -3.93 7.78
CA LEU A 9 10.14 -3.06 8.97
C LEU A 9 8.98 -2.06 9.02
N LEU A 10 8.31 -1.82 7.89
CA LEU A 10 7.28 -0.79 7.75
C LEU A 10 6.19 -0.88 8.82
N PRO A 11 5.61 -2.06 9.16
CA PRO A 11 4.57 -2.13 10.18
C PRO A 11 5.05 -1.67 11.57
N ALA A 12 6.31 -1.94 11.92
CA ALA A 12 6.87 -1.54 13.20
C ALA A 12 7.16 -0.02 13.26
N ALA A 13 7.54 0.58 12.13
CA ALA A 13 7.83 2.01 12.01
C ALA A 13 6.57 2.90 12.12
N VAL A 14 5.39 2.34 11.88
CA VAL A 14 4.14 3.11 11.81
C VAL A 14 3.35 3.03 13.14
N PRO A 15 2.75 4.14 13.61
CA PRO A 15 1.92 4.17 14.81
C PRO A 15 0.65 3.32 14.68
N GLN A 16 0.12 2.86 15.82
CA GLN A 16 -1.15 2.12 15.92
C GLN A 16 -2.39 3.03 15.94
N PHE A 17 -2.23 4.31 15.66
CA PHE A 17 -3.30 5.31 15.66
C PHE A 17 -3.97 5.44 14.29
N PRO A 18 -5.20 5.97 14.22
CA PRO A 18 -5.84 6.37 12.97
C PRO A 18 -5.03 7.43 12.27
N GLY A 19 -5.23 7.53 10.97
CA GLY A 19 -4.58 8.58 10.21
C GLY A 19 -4.79 8.45 8.72
N VAL A 20 -4.10 9.34 8.02
CA VAL A 20 -4.02 9.36 6.56
C VAL A 20 -2.58 9.04 6.18
N TYR A 21 -2.41 8.25 5.14
CA TYR A 21 -1.12 7.97 4.52
C TYR A 21 -1.16 8.32 3.04
N LEU A 22 0.00 8.70 2.53
CA LEU A 22 0.26 8.95 1.13
C LEU A 22 1.25 7.91 0.63
N ALA A 23 1.05 7.45 -0.60
CA ALA A 23 2.09 6.75 -1.35
C ALA A 23 2.60 7.63 -2.48
N THR A 24 3.90 7.62 -2.66
CA THR A 24 4.61 8.38 -3.68
C THR A 24 5.50 7.45 -4.47
N ASN A 25 5.61 7.69 -5.77
CA ASN A 25 6.71 7.15 -6.56
C ASN A 25 7.82 8.22 -6.67
N THR A 26 8.81 8.00 -7.52
CA THR A 26 9.95 8.92 -7.71
C THR A 26 9.57 10.32 -8.21
N THR A 27 8.35 10.51 -8.73
CA THR A 27 7.94 11.74 -9.42
C THR A 27 6.73 12.43 -8.80
N GLN A 28 5.84 11.71 -8.12
CA GLN A 28 4.56 12.26 -7.67
C GLN A 28 3.91 11.44 -6.57
N ILE A 29 2.92 12.04 -5.91
CA ILE A 29 1.96 11.34 -5.06
C ILE A 29 1.06 10.51 -5.98
N VAL A 30 0.97 9.22 -5.69
CA VAL A 30 0.19 8.27 -6.48
C VAL A 30 -1.03 7.75 -5.74
N TYR A 31 -1.09 7.86 -4.41
CA TYR A 31 -2.24 7.33 -3.67
C TYR A 31 -2.42 8.05 -2.34
N VAL A 32 -3.68 8.21 -1.92
CA VAL A 32 -4.08 8.69 -0.60
C VAL A 32 -4.97 7.64 0.04
N GLY A 33 -4.73 7.30 1.30
CA GLY A 33 -5.65 6.42 2.02
C GLY A 33 -5.76 6.76 3.50
N MET A 34 -6.90 6.45 4.09
CA MET A 34 -7.05 6.45 5.54
C MET A 34 -6.85 5.06 6.16
N ALA A 35 -6.54 5.07 7.45
CA ALA A 35 -6.69 3.94 8.35
C ALA A 35 -7.43 4.41 9.60
N GLY A 36 -8.45 3.65 10.03
CA GLY A 36 -9.18 3.92 11.27
C GLY A 36 -8.80 2.94 12.38
N ASP A 37 -9.37 3.13 13.57
CA ASP A 37 -9.15 2.31 14.78
C ASP A 37 -9.67 0.87 14.73
N ARG A 38 -9.92 0.26 13.56
CA ARG A 38 -10.54 -1.08 13.54
C ARG A 38 -9.66 -2.06 14.32
N ARG A 39 -10.16 -2.48 15.49
CA ARG A 39 -9.46 -3.31 16.49
C ARG A 39 -8.14 -2.70 17.01
N GLY A 40 -8.05 -1.37 17.09
CA GLY A 40 -6.89 -0.65 17.64
C GLY A 40 -5.62 -0.74 16.79
N ALA A 41 -5.71 -1.19 15.53
CA ALA A 41 -4.53 -1.42 14.71
C ALA A 41 -4.10 -0.19 13.90
N GLY A 42 -5.02 0.74 13.61
CA GLY A 42 -4.73 2.02 12.95
C GLY A 42 -3.90 1.90 11.67
N LEU A 43 -3.01 2.87 11.46
CA LEU A 43 -2.06 2.89 10.34
C LEU A 43 -1.16 1.64 10.33
N ARG A 44 -0.67 1.18 11.49
CA ARG A 44 0.12 -0.06 11.59
C ARG A 44 -0.59 -1.26 10.99
N GLY A 45 -1.84 -1.49 11.35
CA GLY A 45 -2.63 -2.61 10.84
C GLY A 45 -2.83 -2.54 9.33
N ARG A 46 -2.97 -1.32 8.80
CA ARG A 46 -3.02 -1.10 7.35
C ARG A 46 -1.69 -1.47 6.68
N MET A 47 -0.56 -1.06 7.24
CA MET A 47 0.76 -1.42 6.71
C MET A 47 1.04 -2.92 6.81
N THR A 48 0.67 -3.56 7.93
CA THR A 48 0.72 -5.02 8.05
C THR A 48 -0.08 -5.71 6.95
N ALA A 49 -1.29 -5.23 6.65
CA ALA A 49 -2.11 -5.81 5.59
C ALA A 49 -1.46 -5.70 4.19
N TYR A 50 -0.68 -4.64 3.93
CA TYR A 50 0.12 -4.54 2.71
C TYR A 50 1.32 -5.48 2.72
N CYS A 51 2.07 -5.52 3.82
CA CYS A 51 3.27 -6.36 3.95
C CYS A 51 2.96 -7.86 3.91
N THR A 52 1.75 -8.24 4.34
CA THR A 52 1.27 -9.63 4.33
C THR A 52 0.41 -9.96 3.11
N GLY A 53 0.19 -9.03 2.19
CA GLY A 53 -0.65 -9.25 1.00
C GLY A 53 -2.16 -9.34 1.26
N LYS A 54 -2.62 -9.26 2.51
CA LYS A 54 -4.05 -9.33 2.88
C LYS A 54 -4.92 -8.23 2.26
N ALA A 55 -4.30 -7.15 1.78
CA ALA A 55 -5.00 -6.06 1.10
C ALA A 55 -5.02 -6.18 -0.44
N ALA A 56 -4.74 -7.36 -1.01
CA ALA A 56 -4.68 -7.62 -2.46
C ALA A 56 -5.88 -7.09 -3.27
N VAL A 57 -7.07 -7.04 -2.66
CA VAL A 57 -8.32 -6.62 -3.34
C VAL A 57 -8.89 -5.29 -2.81
N SER A 58 -8.11 -4.52 -2.04
CA SER A 58 -8.58 -3.24 -1.49
C SER A 58 -7.51 -2.13 -1.45
N GLY A 59 -7.93 -0.89 -1.69
CA GLY A 59 -7.10 0.31 -1.54
C GLY A 59 -5.80 0.23 -2.35
N LEU A 60 -4.70 0.73 -1.75
CA LEU A 60 -3.37 0.74 -2.39
C LEU A 60 -2.89 -0.67 -2.80
N GLY A 61 -3.17 -1.70 -2.00
CA GLY A 61 -2.73 -3.06 -2.26
C GLY A 61 -3.28 -3.61 -3.57
N ARG A 62 -4.57 -3.36 -3.83
CA ARG A 62 -5.17 -3.65 -5.13
C ARG A 62 -4.60 -2.77 -6.24
N ALA A 63 -4.48 -1.47 -6.01
CA ALA A 63 -3.99 -0.54 -7.02
C ALA A 63 -2.56 -0.89 -7.50
N VAL A 64 -1.72 -1.38 -6.58
CA VAL A 64 -0.37 -1.87 -6.87
C VAL A 64 -0.40 -3.22 -7.55
N LEU A 65 -1.18 -4.18 -7.03
CA LEU A 65 -1.27 -5.51 -7.64
C LEU A 65 -1.79 -5.45 -9.07
N ASP A 66 -2.86 -4.68 -9.33
CA ASP A 66 -3.42 -4.50 -10.67
C ASP A 66 -2.33 -3.94 -11.62
N ARG A 67 -1.52 -2.98 -11.18
CA ARG A 67 -0.40 -2.45 -11.98
C ARG A 67 0.68 -3.48 -12.25
N ALA A 68 1.11 -4.20 -11.22
CA ALA A 68 2.14 -5.23 -11.34
C ALA A 68 1.70 -6.37 -12.28
N LEU A 69 0.43 -6.77 -12.23
CA LEU A 69 -0.11 -7.79 -13.14
C LEU A 69 -0.27 -7.31 -14.59
N ASN A 70 -0.25 -5.99 -14.83
CA ASN A 70 -0.25 -5.38 -16.16
C ASN A 70 1.15 -4.92 -16.61
N ASP A 71 2.19 -5.25 -15.84
CA ASP A 71 3.59 -4.95 -16.16
C ASP A 71 4.25 -6.22 -16.72
N GLU A 72 4.69 -6.14 -17.99
CA GLU A 72 5.30 -7.26 -18.72
C GLU A 72 6.54 -7.81 -18.01
N ASP A 73 7.42 -6.93 -17.55
CA ASP A 73 8.67 -7.30 -16.90
C ASP A 73 8.42 -7.98 -15.55
N PHE A 74 7.44 -7.46 -14.79
CA PHE A 74 7.01 -8.10 -13.55
C PHE A 74 6.48 -9.51 -13.83
N VAL A 75 5.55 -9.66 -14.77
CA VAL A 75 4.93 -10.96 -15.10
C VAL A 75 5.97 -11.95 -15.63
N ALA A 76 6.87 -11.52 -16.52
CA ALA A 76 7.93 -12.36 -17.08
C ALA A 76 8.85 -12.93 -16.00
N ARG A 77 9.29 -12.10 -15.03
CA ARG A 77 10.10 -12.56 -13.89
C ARG A 77 9.35 -13.58 -13.04
N ARG A 78 8.04 -13.44 -12.87
CA ARG A 78 7.23 -14.36 -12.07
C ARG A 78 6.97 -15.67 -12.80
N LEU A 79 6.76 -15.63 -14.11
CA LEU A 79 6.66 -16.83 -14.93
C LEU A 79 7.95 -17.66 -14.82
N ALA A 80 9.12 -17.02 -14.92
CA ALA A 80 10.40 -17.69 -14.75
C ALA A 80 10.54 -18.34 -13.36
N ALA A 81 10.12 -17.64 -12.28
CA ALA A 81 10.12 -18.18 -10.93
C ALA A 81 9.19 -19.40 -10.78
N VAL A 82 7.98 -19.35 -11.35
CA VAL A 82 7.04 -20.49 -11.34
C VAL A 82 7.62 -21.69 -12.08
N VAL A 83 8.24 -21.49 -13.25
CA VAL A 83 8.92 -22.55 -14.00
C VAL A 83 10.07 -23.17 -13.17
N ALA A 84 10.75 -22.37 -12.36
CA ALA A 84 11.80 -22.82 -11.45
C ALA A 84 11.27 -23.47 -10.15
N GLY A 85 9.95 -23.68 -10.01
CA GLY A 85 9.33 -24.28 -8.82
C GLY A 85 9.15 -23.32 -7.64
N GLN A 86 9.33 -22.01 -7.86
CA GLN A 86 9.13 -20.96 -6.86
C GLN A 86 7.73 -20.35 -7.00
N TRP A 87 6.73 -21.08 -6.53
CA TRP A 87 5.34 -20.63 -6.48
C TRP A 87 5.05 -19.74 -5.26
N LEU A 88 4.19 -18.75 -5.48
CA LEU A 88 3.60 -17.91 -4.45
C LEU A 88 2.08 -18.11 -4.44
N ASP A 89 1.48 -18.05 -3.26
CA ASP A 89 0.03 -17.91 -3.15
C ASP A 89 -0.40 -16.46 -3.47
N ALA A 90 -1.71 -16.22 -3.55
CA ALA A 90 -2.24 -14.90 -3.90
C ALA A 90 -1.77 -13.78 -2.94
N GLN A 91 -1.56 -14.08 -1.65
CA GLN A 91 -1.04 -13.10 -0.70
C GLN A 91 0.43 -12.80 -0.96
N GLY A 92 1.23 -13.83 -1.26
CA GLY A 92 2.63 -13.70 -1.65
C GLY A 92 2.81 -12.83 -2.89
N TRP A 93 1.97 -13.01 -3.91
CA TRP A 93 1.95 -12.16 -5.10
C TRP A 93 1.68 -10.69 -4.75
N ALA A 94 0.66 -10.42 -3.93
CA ALA A 94 0.30 -9.07 -3.52
C ALA A 94 1.39 -8.40 -2.65
N ALA A 95 1.98 -9.13 -1.72
CA ALA A 95 3.07 -8.64 -0.88
C ALA A 95 4.32 -8.34 -1.72
N LEU A 96 4.65 -9.20 -2.68
CA LEU A 96 5.78 -9.01 -3.58
C LEU A 96 5.57 -7.80 -4.50
N ALA A 97 4.37 -7.64 -5.07
CA ALA A 97 4.02 -6.47 -5.85
C ALA A 97 4.20 -5.18 -5.04
N MET A 98 3.72 -5.15 -3.78
CA MET A 98 3.92 -4.02 -2.87
C MET A 98 5.40 -3.74 -2.58
N ARG A 99 6.21 -4.77 -2.38
CA ARG A 99 7.66 -4.65 -2.12
C ARG A 99 8.40 -4.03 -3.32
N GLU A 100 8.08 -4.49 -4.52
CA GLU A 100 8.77 -4.06 -5.75
C GLU A 100 8.21 -2.78 -6.36
N ALA A 101 7.09 -2.26 -5.88
CA ALA A 101 6.43 -1.09 -6.45
C ALA A 101 7.26 0.22 -6.33
N GLY A 102 8.37 0.21 -5.58
CA GLY A 102 9.25 1.38 -5.46
C GLY A 102 8.56 2.59 -4.80
N LEU A 103 7.57 2.33 -3.93
CA LEU A 103 6.78 3.37 -3.30
C LEU A 103 7.39 3.83 -1.98
N SER A 104 7.37 5.15 -1.76
CA SER A 104 7.63 5.75 -0.45
C SER A 104 6.31 6.13 0.21
N LEU A 105 6.22 5.87 1.52
CA LEU A 105 5.03 6.13 2.32
C LEU A 105 5.31 7.20 3.38
N CYS A 106 4.39 8.14 3.54
CA CYS A 106 4.35 9.06 4.68
C CYS A 106 2.95 9.09 5.28
N TRP A 107 2.82 9.50 6.54
CA TRP A 107 1.53 9.47 7.24
C TRP A 107 1.40 10.59 8.25
N ALA A 108 0.15 10.90 8.59
CA ALA A 108 -0.22 11.79 9.68
C ALA A 108 -1.27 11.08 10.57
N THR A 109 -1.05 11.09 11.89
CA THR A 109 -2.00 10.54 12.85
C THR A 109 -3.15 11.51 13.11
N THR A 110 -4.31 10.99 13.47
CA THR A 110 -5.50 11.77 13.82
C THR A 110 -6.13 11.26 15.11
N SER A 111 -7.03 12.05 15.71
CA SER A 111 -7.69 11.72 16.97
C SER A 111 -8.68 10.56 16.89
N GLY A 112 -9.07 10.13 15.68
CA GLY A 112 -10.08 9.11 15.50
C GLY A 112 -10.41 8.87 14.04
N ARG A 113 -11.19 7.81 13.79
CA ARG A 113 -11.64 7.44 12.45
C ARG A 113 -12.37 8.58 11.69
N ALA A 114 -13.24 9.34 12.36
CA ALA A 114 -13.99 10.41 11.71
C ALA A 114 -13.04 11.48 11.15
N THR A 115 -12.12 11.96 11.99
CA THR A 115 -11.06 12.91 11.61
C THR A 115 -10.17 12.35 10.49
N ALA A 116 -9.82 11.07 10.51
CA ALA A 116 -9.05 10.45 9.43
C ALA A 116 -9.78 10.46 8.08
N VAL A 117 -11.09 10.20 8.09
CA VAL A 117 -11.94 10.26 6.89
C VAL A 117 -12.04 11.68 6.37
N ASP A 118 -12.24 12.67 7.25
CA ASP A 118 -12.35 14.06 6.82
C ASP A 118 -11.01 14.61 6.33
N LEU A 119 -9.89 14.24 6.95
CA LEU A 119 -8.56 14.58 6.45
C LEU A 119 -8.29 13.94 5.08
N GLU A 120 -8.63 12.66 4.87
CA GLU A 120 -8.48 11.99 3.58
C GLU A 120 -9.24 12.72 2.48
N LYS A 121 -10.48 13.14 2.74
CA LYS A 121 -11.27 13.93 1.77
C LYS A 121 -10.61 15.25 1.43
N HIS A 122 -10.13 16.01 2.40
CA HIS A 122 -9.46 17.29 2.15
C HIS A 122 -8.16 17.11 1.36
N VAL A 123 -7.38 16.08 1.68
CA VAL A 123 -6.15 15.75 0.95
C VAL A 123 -6.46 15.34 -0.49
N LEU A 124 -7.48 14.50 -0.71
CA LEU A 124 -7.93 14.12 -2.05
C LEU A 124 -8.40 15.34 -2.87
N ALA A 125 -9.12 16.27 -2.26
CA ALA A 125 -9.55 17.51 -2.92
C ALA A 125 -8.35 18.42 -3.26
N ALA A 126 -7.38 18.54 -2.36
CA ALA A 126 -6.15 19.30 -2.60
C ALA A 126 -5.31 18.71 -3.74
N LEU A 127 -5.39 17.39 -3.95
CA LEU A 127 -4.66 16.66 -4.98
C LEU A 127 -5.51 16.33 -6.22
N HIS A 128 -6.63 17.02 -6.44
CA HIS A 128 -7.58 16.67 -7.50
C HIS A 128 -7.00 16.72 -8.92
N GLU A 129 -5.97 17.55 -9.16
CA GLU A 129 -5.28 17.65 -10.45
C GLU A 129 -4.25 16.51 -10.65
N GLN A 130 -3.90 15.78 -9.60
CA GLN A 130 -2.94 14.68 -9.67
C GLN A 130 -3.61 13.39 -10.18
N HIS A 131 -2.85 12.58 -10.93
CA HIS A 131 -3.32 11.29 -11.44
C HIS A 131 -3.20 10.18 -10.39
N LEU A 132 -3.97 10.33 -9.30
CA LEU A 132 -4.01 9.36 -8.22
C LEU A 132 -4.55 8.00 -8.68
N TRP A 133 -3.98 6.93 -8.13
CA TRP A 133 -4.36 5.54 -8.29
C TRP A 133 -5.58 5.15 -7.44
N ASN A 134 -6.09 6.08 -6.65
CA ASN A 134 -7.37 5.92 -5.96
C ASN A 134 -8.45 5.57 -6.98
N LEU A 135 -9.10 4.42 -6.79
CA LEU A 135 -10.28 4.07 -7.58
C LEU A 135 -11.32 5.17 -7.33
N ARG A 136 -11.67 5.94 -8.37
CA ARG A 136 -12.76 6.90 -8.31
C ARG A 136 -14.01 6.13 -7.86
N ARG A 137 -14.56 6.51 -6.70
CA ARG A 137 -15.92 6.11 -6.36
C ARG A 137 -16.83 6.95 -7.26
N SER A 138 -17.21 6.39 -8.40
CA SER A 138 -18.37 6.86 -9.18
C SER A 138 -19.61 6.81 -8.31
#